data_AF-A0A3D4XQA6-F1
#
_entry.id   AF-A0A3D4XQA6-F1
#
_cell.length_a   1.000
_cell.length_b   1.000
_cell.length_c   1.000
_cell.angle_alpha   90.00
_cell.angle_beta   90.00
_cell.angle_gamma   90.00
#
_symmetry.space_group_name_H-M   'P 1'
#
loop_
_entity.id
_entity.type
_entity.pdbx_description
1 polymer ?
#
loop_
_entity_poly.entity_id
_entity_poly.type
_entity_poly.pdbx_seq_one_letter_code
_entity_poly.pdbx_strand_id
1 'polypeptide(L)' 'GYITRQQADIDKSLRYDHLKLPTTLNYKDVLGLSNEVCEKLQKQRPETLGQASRIQGMTPAAISLLLVHLKKKAG' A
#
# COMPACT_ATOMS: atom_id res chain seq x y z
N GLY A 1 -25.28 -4.66 1.37
CA GLY A 1 -25.84 -3.54 0.57
C GLY A 1 -24.71 -2.69 0.04
N TYR A 2 -24.99 -1.87 -0.99
CA TYR A 2 -24.01 -0.98 -1.63
C TYR A 2 -23.29 -0.06 -0.62
N ILE A 3 -24.05 0.42 0.38
CA ILE A 3 -23.58 1.24 1.49
C ILE A 3 -22.59 0.50 2.41
N THR A 4 -22.85 -0.78 2.69
CA THR A 4 -21.97 -1.60 3.56
C THR A 4 -20.59 -1.83 2.94
N ARG A 5 -20.53 -1.98 1.61
CA ARG A 5 -19.24 -2.11 0.88
C ARG A 5 -18.48 -0.79 0.87
N GLN A 6 -19.15 0.32 0.59
CA GLN A 6 -18.50 1.64 0.65
C GLN A 6 -17.95 1.95 2.03
N GLN A 7 -18.69 1.63 3.10
CA GLN A 7 -18.20 1.83 4.46
C GLN A 7 -16.96 0.96 4.76
N ALA A 8 -16.96 -0.31 4.34
CA ALA A 8 -15.82 -1.19 4.52
C ALA A 8 -14.57 -0.72 3.73
N ASP A 9 -14.76 -0.13 2.56
CA ASP A 9 -13.67 0.45 1.77
C ASP A 9 -13.13 1.74 2.41
N ILE A 10 -14.01 2.58 2.98
CA ILE A 10 -13.64 3.77 3.76
C ILE A 10 -12.85 3.36 5.01
N ASP A 11 -13.34 2.40 5.78
CA ASP A 11 -12.71 1.95 7.02
C ASP A 11 -11.34 1.28 6.75
N LYS A 12 -11.22 0.55 5.64
CA LYS A 12 -9.92 0.05 5.15
C LYS A 12 -8.98 1.19 4.80
N SER A 13 -9.46 2.19 4.06
CA SER A 13 -8.66 3.36 3.68
C SER A 13 -8.13 4.11 4.90
N LEU A 14 -8.99 4.35 5.89
CA LEU A 14 -8.63 4.98 7.16
C LEU A 14 -7.60 4.17 7.95
N ARG A 15 -7.72 2.83 7.96
CA ARG A 15 -6.72 1.96 8.60
C ARG A 15 -5.34 2.03 7.95
N TYR A 16 -5.25 2.37 6.66
CA TYR A 16 -3.99 2.41 5.93
C TYR A 16 -3.25 3.75 6.08
N ASP A 17 -3.95 4.83 6.43
CA ASP A 17 -3.36 6.16 6.52
C ASP A 17 -2.19 6.24 7.51
N HIS A 18 -2.26 5.49 8.61
CA HIS A 18 -1.24 5.52 9.67
C HIS A 18 -0.30 4.31 9.66
N LEU A 19 -0.47 3.35 8.74
CA LEU A 19 0.40 2.18 8.70
C LEU A 19 1.77 2.57 8.16
N LYS A 20 2.79 2.58 9.02
CA LYS A 20 4.16 2.95 8.65
C LYS A 20 4.80 1.92 7.72
N LEU A 21 5.48 2.42 6.70
CA LEU A 21 6.36 1.65 5.84
C LEU A 21 7.78 1.69 6.42
N PRO A 22 8.47 0.55 6.55
CA PRO A 22 9.87 0.56 6.98
C PRO A 22 10.73 1.37 6.01
N THR A 23 11.63 2.20 6.52
CA THR A 23 12.55 3.02 5.70
C THR A 23 13.51 2.16 4.86
N THR A 24 13.77 0.93 5.32
CA THR A 24 14.60 -0.08 4.66
C THR A 24 13.81 -0.98 3.72
N LEU A 25 12.50 -0.74 3.51
CA LEU A 25 11.69 -1.55 2.62
C LEU A 25 12.19 -1.43 1.17
N ASN A 26 12.63 -2.55 0.62
CA ASN A 26 12.89 -2.67 -0.80
C ASN A 26 11.61 -3.11 -1.52
N TYR A 27 10.99 -2.17 -2.26
CA TYR A 27 9.75 -2.44 -2.98
C TYR A 27 9.90 -3.51 -4.06
N LYS A 28 11.11 -3.76 -4.56
CA LYS A 28 11.37 -4.85 -5.53
C LYS A 28 11.16 -6.24 -4.95
N ASP A 29 11.20 -6.37 -3.62
CA ASP A 29 10.97 -7.65 -2.93
C ASP A 29 9.47 -7.93 -2.72
N VAL A 30 8.60 -7.00 -3.11
CA VAL A 30 7.15 -7.14 -3.00
C VAL A 30 6.64 -7.85 -4.25
N LEU A 31 6.44 -9.16 -4.12
CA LEU A 31 5.94 -10.01 -5.21
C LEU A 31 4.62 -9.47 -5.78
N GLY A 32 4.56 -9.37 -7.11
CA GLY A 32 3.37 -8.94 -7.86
C GLY A 32 3.26 -7.43 -8.08
N LEU A 33 4.14 -6.59 -7.51
CA LEU A 33 4.21 -5.19 -7.91
C LEU A 33 4.78 -5.07 -9.33
N SER A 34 4.18 -4.20 -10.14
CA SER A 34 4.74 -3.86 -11.45
C SER A 34 5.99 -2.99 -11.29
N ASN A 35 6.84 -2.99 -12.32
CA ASN A 35 8.03 -2.15 -12.35
C ASN A 35 7.69 -0.66 -12.19
N GLU A 36 6.63 -0.18 -12.85
CA GLU A 36 6.18 1.22 -12.75
C GLU A 36 5.78 1.59 -11.31
N VAL A 37 5.03 0.72 -10.62
CA VAL A 37 4.65 0.97 -9.22
C VAL A 37 5.87 0.93 -8.31
N CYS A 38 6.77 -0.03 -8.52
CA CYS A 38 8.04 -0.12 -7.80
C CYS A 38 8.89 1.16 -7.96
N GLU A 39 9.03 1.67 -9.18
CA GLU A 39 9.76 2.91 -9.47
C GLU A 39 9.12 4.11 -8.77
N LYS A 40 7.79 4.23 -8.87
CA LYS A 40 7.04 5.31 -8.20
C LYS A 40 7.24 5.28 -6.68
N LEU A 41 7.13 4.11 -6.05
CA LEU A 41 7.36 3.93 -4.61
C LEU A 41 8.81 4.22 -4.22
N GLN A 42 9.78 3.77 -5.01
CA GLN A 42 11.20 4.02 -4.77
C GLN A 42 11.57 5.50 -4.90
N LYS A 43 10.94 6.21 -5.83
CA LYS A 43 11.15 7.65 -6.06
C LYS A 43 10.47 8.50 -4.98
N GLN A 44 9.23 8.19 -4.62
CA GLN A 44 8.44 8.97 -3.68
C GLN A 44 8.78 8.64 -2.22
N ARG A 45 9.24 7.42 -1.92
CA ARG A 45 9.55 6.93 -0.57
C ARG A 45 8.48 7.30 0.47
N PRO A 46 7.22 6.88 0.27
CA PRO A 46 6.14 7.20 1.20
C PRO A 46 6.44 6.62 2.59
N GLU A 47 6.15 7.38 3.64
CA GLU A 47 6.36 6.94 5.03
C GLU A 47 5.22 6.04 5.52
N THR A 48 4.04 6.16 4.90
CA THR A 48 2.86 5.36 5.26
C THR A 48 2.19 4.74 4.04
N LEU A 49 1.41 3.68 4.29
CA LEU A 49 0.63 3.01 3.24
C LEU A 49 -0.43 3.96 2.63
N GLY A 50 -0.99 4.88 3.43
CA GLY A 50 -1.88 5.93 2.92
C GLY A 50 -1.16 6.96 2.05
N GLN A 51 0.08 7.34 2.36
CA GLN A 51 0.85 8.17 1.44
C GLN A 51 1.09 7.42 0.12
N ALA A 52 1.43 6.12 0.19
CA ALA A 52 1.60 5.30 -0.99
C ALA A 52 0.31 5.23 -1.85
N SER A 53 -0.87 5.12 -1.23
CA SER A 53 -2.15 5.04 -1.96
C SER A 53 -2.52 6.31 -2.73
N ARG A 54 -2.00 7.47 -2.31
CA ARG A 54 -2.21 8.77 -2.98
C ARG A 54 -1.25 9.03 -4.14
N ILE A 55 -0.24 8.18 -4.35
CA ILE A 55 0.67 8.31 -5.48
C ILE A 55 -0.09 8.11 -6.79
N GLN A 56 0.13 9.02 -7.75
CA GLN A 56 -0.54 8.95 -9.05
C GLN A 56 -0.27 7.62 -9.78
N GLY A 57 -1.35 6.96 -10.20
CA GLY A 57 -1.29 5.65 -10.86
C GLY A 57 -1.04 4.48 -9.89
N MET A 58 -1.16 4.70 -8.58
CA MET A 58 -1.27 3.62 -7.61
C MET A 58 -2.63 2.92 -7.74
N THR A 59 -2.66 1.61 -7.51
CA THR A 59 -3.88 0.82 -7.56
C THR A 59 -4.20 0.18 -6.20
N PRO A 60 -5.49 -0.10 -5.90
CA PRO A 60 -5.86 -0.84 -4.68
C PRO A 60 -5.18 -2.22 -4.56
N ALA A 61 -4.90 -2.86 -5.70
CA ALA A 61 -4.18 -4.13 -5.75
C ALA A 61 -2.73 -3.99 -5.27
N ALA A 62 -2.00 -2.96 -5.72
CA ALA A 62 -0.64 -2.68 -5.25
C ALA A 62 -0.59 -2.43 -3.74
N ILE A 63 -1.55 -1.66 -3.21
CA ILE A 63 -1.67 -1.41 -1.76
C ILE A 63 -1.93 -2.70 -0.98
N SER A 64 -2.78 -3.58 -1.53
CA SER A 64 -3.05 -4.89 -0.94
C SER A 64 -1.80 -5.77 -0.91
N LEU A 65 -0.99 -5.77 -1.97
CA LEU A 65 0.27 -6.51 -2.03
C LEU A 65 1.30 -6.01 -1.01
N LEU A 66 1.43 -4.69 -0.85
CA LEU A 66 2.27 -4.10 0.19
C LEU A 66 1.81 -4.56 1.58
N LEU A 67 0.52 -4.52 1.86
CA LEU A 67 -0.03 -4.94 3.15
C LEU A 67 0.24 -6.41 3.45
N VAL A 68 0.10 -7.30 2.47
CA VAL A 68 0.42 -8.73 2.60
C VAL A 68 1.92 -8.91 2.88
N HIS A 69 2.79 -8.21 2.16
CA HIS A 69 4.24 -8.27 2.36
C HIS A 69 4.64 -7.82 3.78
N LEU A 70 4.08 -6.70 4.25
CA LEU A 70 4.36 -6.18 5.60
C LEU A 70 3.92 -7.17 6.69
N LYS A 71 2.74 -7.77 6.55
CA LYS A 71 2.26 -8.81 7.48
C LYS A 71 3.15 -10.04 7.51
N LYS A 72 3.68 -10.45 6.34
CA LYS A 72 4.59 -11.61 6.24
C LYS A 72 5.94 -11.35 6.90
N LYS A 73 6.44 -10.10 6.92
CA LYS A 73 7.70 -9.75 7.59
C LYS A 73 7.56 -9.51 9.10
N ALA A 74 6.34 -9.28 9.59
CA ALA A 74 6.08 -9.00 11.00
C ALA A 74 5.85 -10.27 11.85
N GLY A 75 5.64 -11.42 11.22
CA GLY A 75 5.60 -12.74 11.86
C GLY A 75 6.84 -13.53 11.54
#